data_AF-A0A2X3KES2-F1
#
_entry.id   AF-A0A2X3KES2-F1
#
_cell.length_a   1.000
_cell.length_b   1.000
_cell.length_c   1.000
_cell.angle_alpha   90.00
_cell.angle_beta   90.00
_cell.angle_gamma   90.00
#
_symmetry.space_group_name_H-M   'P 1'
#
loop_
_entity.id
_entity.type
_entity.pdbx_description
1 polymer ?
#
loop_
_entity_poly.entity_id
_entity_poly.type
_entity_poly.pdbx_seq_one_letter_code
_entity_poly.pdbx_strand_id
1 'polypeptide(L)'
;MYIGAPLAKDRETLFFTSVRAVPSTTKREEGNTLKIATQSVIKLFWRPKGLAYPLGEAPAKLRCTSSADMVTVSNPTPYFITLTDLKIGGKSS
;
A
#
# COMPACT_ATOMS: atom_id res chain seq x y z
N MET A 1 -6.13 -21.02 -1.14
CA MET A 1 -7.27 -20.88 -2.07
C MET A 1 -8.06 -19.64 -1.62
N TYR A 2 -8.18 -18.61 -2.46
CA TYR A 2 -8.98 -17.42 -2.14
C TYR A 2 -10.47 -17.77 -2.31
N ILE A 3 -11.29 -17.45 -1.32
CA ILE A 3 -12.70 -17.89 -1.18
C ILE A 3 -13.71 -16.74 -1.38
N GLY A 4 -13.28 -15.62 -1.99
CA GLY A 4 -14.14 -14.47 -2.28
C GLY A 4 -14.54 -14.34 -3.75
N ALA A 5 -15.05 -13.16 -4.13
CA ALA A 5 -15.46 -12.81 -5.49
C ALA A 5 -14.30 -12.96 -6.51
N PRO A 6 -14.57 -13.29 -7.78
CA PRO A 6 -13.53 -13.47 -8.78
C PRO A 6 -12.63 -12.24 -8.89
N LEU A 7 -11.32 -12.45 -8.73
CA LEU A 7 -10.32 -11.39 -8.78
C LEU A 7 -9.95 -11.04 -10.22
N ALA A 8 -9.51 -9.79 -10.42
CA ALA A 8 -9.01 -9.34 -11.71
C ALA A 8 -7.85 -10.23 -12.16
N LYS A 9 -7.89 -10.64 -13.43
CA LYS A 9 -6.87 -11.52 -14.03
C LYS A 9 -5.81 -10.74 -14.80
N ASP A 10 -6.10 -9.48 -15.12
CA ASP A 10 -5.28 -8.58 -15.92
C ASP A 10 -4.45 -7.60 -15.08
N ARG A 11 -4.72 -7.49 -13.77
CA ARG A 11 -4.03 -6.58 -12.84
C ARG A 11 -3.98 -7.10 -11.42
N GLU A 12 -3.07 -6.53 -10.61
CA GLU A 12 -3.02 -6.78 -9.19
C GLU A 12 -4.30 -6.28 -8.49
N THR A 13 -4.66 -6.95 -7.39
CA THR A 13 -5.70 -6.48 -6.48
C THR A 13 -5.06 -6.14 -5.13
N LEU A 14 -5.34 -4.95 -4.61
CA LEU A 14 -4.82 -4.50 -3.32
C LEU A 14 -5.81 -4.87 -2.20
N PHE A 15 -5.29 -5.60 -1.22
CA PHE A 15 -5.95 -5.85 0.06
C PHE A 15 -5.14 -5.22 1.20
N PHE A 16 -5.78 -5.07 2.35
CA PHE A 16 -5.12 -4.63 3.57
C PHE A 16 -5.31 -5.70 4.65
N THR A 17 -4.21 -6.13 5.26
CA THR A 17 -4.24 -7.01 6.43
C THR A 17 -4.04 -6.15 7.67
N SER A 18 -4.99 -6.20 8.59
CA SER A 18 -4.95 -5.46 9.85
C SER A 18 -4.69 -6.41 11.00
N VAL A 19 -3.57 -6.25 11.70
CA VAL A 19 -3.23 -6.99 12.93
C VAL A 19 -3.38 -6.04 14.11
N ARG A 20 -4.20 -6.42 15.10
CA ARG A 20 -4.43 -5.63 16.31
C ARG A 20 -3.78 -6.34 17.50
N ALA A 21 -2.89 -5.65 18.19
CA ALA A 21 -2.33 -6.09 19.46
C ALA A 21 -2.98 -5.27 20.58
N VAL A 22 -3.87 -5.93 21.33
CA VAL A 22 -4.57 -5.33 22.46
C VAL A 22 -3.86 -5.75 23.75
N PRO A 23 -3.40 -4.80 24.59
CA PRO A 23 -2.73 -5.13 25.84
C PRO A 23 -3.72 -5.77 26.82
N SER A 24 -3.30 -6.85 27.48
CA SER A 24 -4.04 -7.44 28.59
C SER A 24 -3.98 -6.52 29.82
N THR A 25 -5.07 -6.43 30.58
CA THR A 25 -5.13 -5.67 31.82
C THR A 25 -5.13 -6.61 33.01
N THR A 26 -4.13 -6.54 33.89
CA THR A 26 -4.19 -7.23 35.18
C THR A 26 -5.17 -6.53 36.12
N LYS A 27 -5.89 -7.30 36.95
CA LYS A 27 -6.85 -6.74 37.91
C LYS A 27 -6.09 -5.93 38.97
N ARG A 28 -6.56 -4.69 39.14
CA ARG A 28 -6.12 -3.65 40.09
C ARG A 28 -4.94 -2.78 39.62
N GLU A 29 -5.23 -1.89 38.66
CA GLU A 29 -4.44 -0.68 38.46
C GLU A 29 -5.14 0.45 39.25
N GLU A 30 -4.63 0.77 40.43
CA GLU A 30 -5.08 1.94 41.20
C GLU A 30 -4.32 3.17 40.68
N GLY A 31 -5.03 4.09 40.01
CA GLY A 31 -4.48 5.34 39.46
C GLY A 31 -4.86 5.62 37.99
N ASN A 32 -4.39 6.73 37.44
CA ASN A 32 -4.56 7.06 36.01
C ASN A 32 -3.56 6.28 35.16
N THR A 33 -4.03 5.34 34.34
CA THR A 33 -3.17 4.57 33.44
C THR A 33 -3.50 4.83 31.97
N LEU A 34 -2.45 5.05 31.16
CA LEU A 34 -2.54 5.14 29.71
C LEU A 34 -2.26 3.77 29.10
N LYS A 35 -3.24 3.22 28.39
CA LYS A 35 -3.10 1.95 27.67
C LYS A 35 -3.00 2.21 26.17
N ILE A 36 -1.95 1.70 25.57
CA ILE A 36 -1.70 1.84 24.13
C ILE A 36 -1.94 0.47 23.48
N ALA A 37 -2.98 0.38 22.66
CA ALA A 37 -3.15 -0.72 21.73
C ALA A 37 -2.52 -0.34 20.39
N THR A 38 -1.87 -1.29 19.73
CA THR A 38 -1.24 -1.05 18.43
C THR A 38 -1.98 -1.81 17.34
N GLN A 39 -2.10 -1.18 16.17
CA GLN A 39 -2.66 -1.80 14.98
C GLN A 39 -1.69 -1.63 13.83
N SER A 40 -1.22 -2.74 13.27
CA SER A 40 -0.41 -2.75 12.07
C SER A 40 -1.30 -3.02 10.86
N VAL A 41 -1.28 -2.13 9.88
CA VAL A 41 -2.00 -2.29 8.60
C VAL A 41 -0.98 -2.48 7.49
N ILE A 42 -1.01 -3.65 6.85
CA ILE A 42 -0.03 -4.06 5.84
C ILE A 42 -0.74 -4.21 4.50
N LYS A 43 -0.15 -3.68 3.42
CA LYS A 43 -0.63 -3.87 2.04
C LYS A 43 -0.35 -5.30 1.59
N LEU A 44 -1.37 -5.98 1.07
CA LEU A 44 -1.29 -7.32 0.49
C LEU A 44 -1.67 -7.24 -0.99
N PHE A 45 -0.72 -7.53 -1.88
CA PHE A 45 -0.93 -7.51 -3.32
C PHE A 45 -1.24 -8.90 -3.84
N TRP A 46 -2.47 -9.12 -4.31
CA TRP A 46 -2.81 -10.32 -5.04
C TRP A 46 -2.39 -10.18 -6.50
N ARG A 47 -1.49 -11.07 -6.95
CA ARG A 47 -0.93 -11.03 -8.32
C ARG A 47 -1.40 -12.21 -9.16
N PRO A 48 -2.19 -11.98 -10.24
CA PRO A 48 -2.50 -13.04 -11.19
C PRO A 48 -1.25 -13.46 -11.98
N LYS A 49 -1.23 -14.71 -12.44
CA LYS A 49 -0.17 -15.21 -13.33
C LYS A 49 -0.38 -14.68 -14.75
N GLY A 50 0.70 -14.52 -15.51
CA GLY A 50 0.63 -14.16 -16.94
C GLY A 50 0.45 -12.67 -17.24
N LEU A 51 0.83 -11.78 -16.31
CA LEU A 51 0.84 -10.34 -16.56
C LEU A 51 1.85 -9.98 -17.66
N ALA A 52 1.47 -9.02 -18.52
CA ALA A 52 2.22 -8.67 -19.73
C ALA A 52 3.62 -8.08 -19.50
N TYR A 53 3.92 -7.62 -18.28
CA TYR A 53 5.17 -6.95 -17.96
C TYR A 53 5.87 -7.64 -16.79
N PRO A 54 7.21 -7.75 -16.81
CA PRO A 54 7.98 -8.13 -15.61
C PRO A 54 7.79 -7.10 -14.48
N LEU A 55 7.69 -7.56 -13.24
CA LEU A 55 7.51 -6.68 -12.07
C LEU A 55 8.62 -5.64 -11.95
N GLY A 56 9.88 -6.04 -12.21
CA GLY A 56 11.05 -5.17 -12.07
C GLY A 56 11.05 -3.98 -13.05
N GLU A 57 10.35 -4.08 -14.18
CA GLU A 57 10.25 -2.99 -15.16
C GLU A 57 9.13 -2.00 -14.82
N ALA A 58 8.20 -2.36 -13.94
CA ALA A 58 7.00 -1.56 -13.68
C ALA A 58 7.31 -0.12 -13.21
N PRO A 59 8.26 0.10 -12.27
CA PRO A 59 8.60 1.45 -11.82
C PRO A 59 9.13 2.35 -12.94
N ALA A 60 9.91 1.79 -13.87
CA ALA A 60 10.50 2.55 -14.97
C ALA A 60 9.47 3.01 -16.02
N LYS A 61 8.25 2.45 -16.01
CA LYS A 61 7.17 2.79 -16.94
C LYS A 61 6.22 3.87 -16.40
N LEU A 62 6.42 4.34 -15.17
CA LEU A 62 5.68 5.47 -14.64
C LEU A 62 5.87 6.70 -15.53
N ARG A 63 4.78 7.41 -15.79
CA ARG A 63 4.79 8.65 -16.56
C ARG A 63 4.37 9.79 -15.67
N CYS A 64 5.18 10.83 -15.62
CA CYS A 64 4.87 12.04 -14.86
C CYS A 64 4.55 13.16 -15.84
N THR A 65 3.41 13.80 -15.66
CA THR A 65 3.02 15.00 -16.42
C THR A 65 2.77 16.13 -15.46
N SER A 66 3.44 17.26 -15.67
CA SER A 66 3.24 18.50 -14.91
C SER A 66 2.34 19.45 -15.68
N SER A 67 1.32 20.01 -15.02
CA SER A 67 0.47 21.07 -15.55
C SER A 67 0.19 22.10 -14.47
N ALA A 68 0.55 23.36 -14.72
CA ALA A 68 0.49 24.45 -13.74
C ALA A 68 1.06 24.03 -12.37
N ASP A 69 0.18 23.83 -11.39
CA ASP A 69 0.51 23.52 -9.99
C ASP A 69 0.32 22.05 -9.61
N MET A 70 0.10 21.16 -10.58
CA MET A 70 -0.15 19.74 -10.33
C MET A 70 0.83 18.86 -11.10
N VAL A 71 1.33 17.82 -10.43
CA VAL A 71 2.03 16.70 -11.07
C VAL A 71 1.15 15.47 -11.00
N THR A 72 0.80 14.91 -12.16
CA THR A 72 0.07 13.65 -12.28
C THR A 72 1.05 12.53 -12.58
N VAL A 73 1.05 11.50 -11.73
CA VAL A 73 1.81 10.27 -11.95
C VAL A 73 0.84 9.21 -12.50
N SER A 74 1.03 8.84 -13.76
CA SER A 74 0.27 7.80 -14.44
C SER A 74 1.05 6.48 -14.40
N ASN A 75 0.38 5.42 -13.92
CA ASN A 75 0.92 4.07 -13.91
C ASN A 75 0.21 3.23 -14.99
N PRO A 76 0.84 2.98 -16.14
CA PRO A 76 0.26 2.18 -17.21
C PRO A 76 0.38 0.66 -16.97
N THR A 77 0.97 0.24 -15.84
CA THR A 77 1.30 -1.16 -15.57
C THR A 77 0.22 -1.82 -14.71
N PRO A 78 0.08 -3.17 -14.75
CA PRO A 78 -0.90 -3.89 -13.94
C PRO A 78 -0.51 -4.01 -12.45
N TYR A 79 0.52 -3.30 -12.00
CA TYR A 79 1.12 -3.43 -10.68
C TYR A 79 0.84 -2.21 -9.81
N PHE A 80 0.66 -2.40 -8.51
CA PHE A 80 0.68 -1.28 -7.56
C PHE A 80 2.12 -0.87 -7.29
N ILE A 81 2.41 0.42 -7.45
CA ILE A 81 3.74 0.99 -7.16
C ILE A 81 3.61 1.91 -5.94
N THR A 82 4.41 1.65 -4.91
CA THR A 82 4.49 2.54 -3.74
C THR A 82 5.63 3.52 -3.95
N LEU A 83 5.28 4.80 -4.08
CA LEU A 83 6.26 5.89 -4.15
C LEU A 83 6.72 6.23 -2.72
N THR A 84 8.03 6.26 -2.51
CA THR A 84 8.62 6.51 -1.17
C THR A 84 9.34 7.84 -1.08
N ASP A 85 9.99 8.29 -2.15
CA ASP A 85 10.69 9.58 -2.23
C ASP A 85 10.37 10.21 -3.61
N LEU A 86 9.50 11.23 -3.61
CA LEU A 86 9.12 11.95 -4.82
C LEU A 86 9.71 13.37 -4.78
N LYS A 87 10.56 13.67 -5.77
CA LYS A 87 11.20 14.98 -5.92
C LYS A 87 10.76 15.64 -7.20
N ILE A 88 10.37 16.92 -7.12
CA ILE A 88 9.97 17.74 -8.26
C ILE A 88 10.86 18.97 -8.26
N GLY A 89 11.63 19.18 -9.34
CA GLY A 89 12.53 20.34 -9.46
C GLY A 89 13.62 20.42 -8.37
N GLY A 90 14.05 19.28 -7.82
CA GLY A 90 15.07 19.22 -6.75
C GLY A 90 14.55 19.50 -5.34
N LYS A 91 13.25 19.79 -5.17
CA LYS A 91 12.59 19.91 -3.87
C LYS A 91 11.87 18.60 -3.55
N SER A 92 12.17 18.03 -2.39
CA SER A 92 11.43 16.88 -1.84
C SER A 92 10.12 17.36 -1.25
N SER A 93 9.03 16.63 -1.52
CA SER A 93 7.75 16.77 -0.82
C SER A 93 7.63 15.76 0.31
#